data_AF-A0A329RKZ5-F1
#
_entry.id   AF-A0A329RKZ5-F1
#
_cell.length_a   1.000
_cell.length_b   1.000
_cell.length_c   1.000
_cell.angle_alpha   90.00
_cell.angle_beta   90.00
_cell.angle_gamma   90.00
#
_symmetry.space_group_name_H-M   'P 1'
#
loop_
_entity.id
_entity.type
_entity.pdbx_description
1 polymer ?
#
loop_
_entity_poly.entity_id
_entity_poly.type
_entity_poly.pdbx_seq_one_letter_code
_entity_poly.pdbx_strand_id
1 'polypeptide(L)'
;MLEKNATVMNPEDVECSGERDKSDASPETQPPPPPHEVEAKAEEMESKALAVAFLLSPVDRYGFLVTDKRYNGGHATSNTYKHAVWLENRRTQKWVKMIGKQLEDWEVCQLRNAATLKKRIRKGIPEALRGRVWSHLAGSSQMLLNNPGAYHELLQTTQVPCEETIARDIGRTFPKHSLFRDRSSLGQCALMNVLKAYSLHDPEVGYCQGMGFLSAMFLCYMPEQQAFWLLVACLNHKRYGLADLYRPRMPKVPEVTFVFEGLFKQLMPQLSAHLENEGLHPTMYLTQWFLTLFTYNFPFEFVTRVWDAFLHEGWKVIYRVALALMKISQKTLLSSKFEIIMEYFRDLPNKVDTDEVLTVAFRMPIKRAQIAHLLEEYHSSSAAS
;
A
#
# COMPACT_ATOMS: atom_id res chain seq x y z
N MET A 1 -33.83 68.09 1.15
CA MET A 1 -34.12 68.23 2.59
C MET A 1 -33.17 67.27 3.29
N LEU A 2 -31.94 67.65 3.66
CA LEU A 2 -31.60 68.48 4.84
C LEU A 2 -32.46 68.02 6.01
N GLU A 3 -31.91 67.19 6.91
CA GLU A 3 -31.37 67.58 8.23
C GLU A 3 -32.12 66.70 9.26
N LYS A 4 -31.63 66.30 10.44
CA LYS A 4 -30.52 66.75 11.27
C LYS A 4 -30.36 65.74 12.43
N ASN A 5 -29.10 65.58 12.86
CA ASN A 5 -28.59 65.60 14.24
C ASN A 5 -29.16 64.63 15.29
N ALA A 6 -28.34 63.72 15.82
CA ALA A 6 -27.34 63.91 16.91
C ALA A 6 -28.03 63.83 18.29
N THR A 7 -27.46 63.41 19.42
CA THR A 7 -26.09 63.44 19.97
C THR A 7 -26.22 62.58 21.26
N VAL A 8 -25.33 61.62 21.55
CA VAL A 8 -24.20 61.71 22.52
C VAL A 8 -24.47 61.21 23.96
N MET A 9 -23.60 60.25 24.33
CA MET A 9 -22.88 60.02 25.60
C MET A 9 -23.57 59.60 26.93
N ASN A 10 -23.24 58.36 27.32
CA ASN A 10 -22.33 57.96 28.44
C ASN A 10 -22.82 58.06 29.91
N PRO A 11 -22.10 57.43 30.88
CA PRO A 11 -22.59 56.35 31.76
C PRO A 11 -22.49 56.76 33.25
N GLU A 12 -22.37 55.78 34.17
CA GLU A 12 -22.22 55.92 35.64
C GLU A 12 -23.58 56.07 36.37
N ASP A 13 -23.89 55.42 37.49
CA ASP A 13 -23.12 54.70 38.50
C ASP A 13 -24.07 53.86 39.38
N VAL A 14 -23.51 52.79 39.95
CA VAL A 14 -23.62 52.34 41.36
C VAL A 14 -24.97 52.47 42.09
N GLU A 15 -25.54 51.35 42.56
CA GLU A 15 -25.70 51.13 44.00
C GLU A 15 -26.08 49.70 44.38
N CYS A 16 -25.47 49.30 45.49
CA CYS A 16 -25.50 48.00 46.14
C CYS A 16 -26.49 48.06 47.30
N SER A 17 -27.38 47.08 47.45
CA SER A 17 -27.97 46.78 48.76
C SER A 17 -28.30 45.30 48.84
N GLY A 18 -27.70 44.65 49.84
CA GLY A 18 -27.92 43.25 50.16
C GLY A 18 -28.96 43.07 51.25
N GLU A 19 -29.61 41.91 51.23
CA GLU A 19 -30.23 41.31 52.41
C GLU A 19 -29.58 39.95 52.68
N ARG A 20 -29.31 39.71 53.96
CA ARG A 20 -28.59 38.58 54.54
C ARG A 20 -29.56 37.57 55.16
N ASP A 21 -29.01 36.36 55.35
CA ASP A 21 -29.39 35.27 56.28
C ASP A 21 -30.50 34.31 55.80
N LYS A 22 -30.41 32.97 55.92
CA LYS A 22 -29.48 32.04 56.58
C LYS A 22 -29.78 30.61 56.07
N SER A 23 -28.77 29.77 55.86
CA SER A 23 -28.75 28.36 56.36
C SER A 23 -27.44 27.67 56.01
N ASP A 24 -26.86 27.08 57.06
CA ASP A 24 -25.59 26.36 57.13
C ASP A 24 -25.50 25.12 56.24
N ALA A 25 -24.35 24.94 55.58
CA ALA A 25 -23.55 23.71 55.59
C ALA A 25 -22.26 23.93 54.79
N SER A 26 -21.11 23.97 55.47
CA SER A 26 -19.79 24.01 54.82
C SER A 26 -19.41 22.64 54.25
N PRO A 27 -18.94 22.53 52.99
CA PRO A 27 -18.08 21.43 52.57
C PRO A 27 -16.62 21.88 52.71
N GLU A 28 -15.83 21.09 53.43
CA GLU A 28 -14.38 21.22 53.53
C GLU A 28 -13.75 21.31 52.13
N THR A 29 -13.11 22.44 51.83
CA THR A 29 -12.29 22.62 50.63
C THR A 29 -10.96 21.88 50.81
N GLN A 30 -10.81 20.73 50.13
CA GLN A 30 -9.50 20.12 49.97
C GLN A 30 -8.56 21.05 49.18
N PRO A 31 -7.28 21.16 49.56
CA PRO A 31 -6.32 21.98 48.83
C PRO A 31 -6.13 21.44 47.41
N PRO A 32 -5.87 22.31 46.42
CA PRO A 32 -5.63 21.88 45.04
C PRO A 32 -4.41 20.95 44.98
N PRO A 33 -4.44 19.90 44.14
CA PRO A 33 -3.33 18.97 44.01
C PRO A 33 -2.05 19.71 43.56
N PRO A 34 -0.87 19.28 44.02
CA PRO A 34 0.40 19.91 43.66
C PRO A 34 0.62 19.88 42.13
N PRO A 35 1.34 20.86 41.54
CA PRO A 35 1.50 21.01 40.09
C PRO A 35 1.98 19.73 39.39
N HIS A 36 2.88 18.97 40.03
CA HIS A 36 3.38 17.70 39.52
C HIS A 36 2.33 16.59 39.43
N GLU A 37 1.30 16.58 40.30
CA GLU A 37 0.20 15.61 40.20
C GLU A 37 -0.79 15.99 39.09
N VAL A 38 -0.94 17.30 38.80
CA VAL A 38 -1.78 17.77 37.70
C VAL A 38 -1.12 17.49 36.36
N GLU A 39 0.19 17.72 36.24
CA GLU A 39 0.97 17.36 35.05
C GLU A 39 1.03 15.85 34.83
N ALA A 40 1.29 15.05 35.88
CA ALA A 40 1.30 13.59 35.77
C ALA A 40 -0.09 13.02 35.41
N LYS A 41 -1.18 13.58 35.98
CA LYS A 41 -2.55 13.20 35.60
C LYS A 41 -2.90 13.68 34.19
N ALA A 42 -2.43 14.83 33.75
CA ALA A 42 -2.63 15.32 32.38
C ALA A 42 -1.88 14.43 31.37
N GLU A 43 -0.62 14.07 31.63
CA GLU A 43 0.15 13.12 30.81
C GLU A 43 -0.47 11.71 30.82
N GLU A 44 -0.96 11.24 31.97
CA GLU A 44 -1.64 9.94 32.07
C GLU A 44 -3.00 9.96 31.35
N MET A 45 -3.73 11.07 31.41
CA MET A 45 -5.01 11.26 30.74
C MET A 45 -4.85 11.47 29.24
N GLU A 46 -3.80 12.15 28.79
CA GLU A 46 -3.42 12.29 27.38
C GLU A 46 -2.90 10.96 26.83
N SER A 47 -2.13 10.20 27.62
CA SER A 47 -1.69 8.84 27.28
C SER A 47 -2.88 7.85 27.22
N LYS A 48 -3.84 7.96 28.13
CA LYS A 48 -5.11 7.20 28.08
C LYS A 48 -5.99 7.65 26.93
N ALA A 49 -6.07 8.94 26.61
CA ALA A 49 -6.84 9.46 25.48
C ALA A 49 -6.23 9.02 24.13
N LEU A 50 -4.90 9.05 24.00
CA LEU A 50 -4.16 8.51 22.85
C LEU A 50 -4.31 6.99 22.74
N ALA A 51 -4.32 6.26 23.87
CA ALA A 51 -4.58 4.82 23.88
C ALA A 51 -6.04 4.49 23.49
N VAL A 52 -7.02 5.27 23.95
CA VAL A 52 -8.45 5.09 23.64
C VAL A 52 -8.77 5.48 22.19
N ALA A 53 -8.12 6.51 21.64
CA ALA A 53 -8.34 6.96 20.26
C ALA A 53 -7.92 5.92 19.20
N PHE A 54 -6.98 5.02 19.52
CA PHE A 54 -6.52 3.97 18.60
C PHE A 54 -7.13 2.59 18.88
N LEU A 55 -7.61 2.34 20.11
CA LEU A 55 -8.22 1.05 20.51
C LEU A 55 -9.66 0.84 20.01
N LEU A 56 -10.28 1.83 19.36
CA LEU A 56 -11.68 1.77 18.92
C LEU A 56 -11.88 1.71 17.40
N SER A 57 -10.82 1.80 16.60
CA SER A 57 -10.98 1.64 15.16
C SER A 57 -11.17 0.15 14.85
N PRO A 58 -12.28 -0.28 14.23
CA PRO A 58 -12.53 -1.68 13.90
C PRO A 58 -11.65 -2.16 12.73
N VAL A 59 -10.49 -1.53 12.52
CA VAL A 59 -9.58 -1.76 11.40
C VAL A 59 -8.18 -2.12 11.90
N ASP A 60 -7.46 -2.89 11.10
CA ASP A 60 -6.05 -3.20 11.33
C ASP A 60 -5.16 -1.99 11.04
N ARG A 61 -3.85 -2.15 11.23
CA ARG A 61 -2.84 -1.10 10.96
C ARG A 61 -2.81 -0.60 9.51
N TYR A 62 -3.44 -1.33 8.59
CA TYR A 62 -3.50 -1.01 7.16
C TYR A 62 -4.85 -0.43 6.76
N GLY A 63 -5.81 -0.31 7.69
CA GLY A 63 -7.13 0.24 7.43
C GLY A 63 -8.18 -0.78 6.98
N PHE A 64 -7.89 -2.09 7.03
CA PHE A 64 -8.86 -3.15 6.74
C PHE A 64 -9.66 -3.53 7.97
N LEU A 65 -10.98 -3.69 7.81
CA LEU A 65 -11.86 -4.12 8.89
C LEU A 65 -11.43 -5.46 9.48
N VAL A 66 -11.26 -5.48 10.80
CA VAL A 66 -11.01 -6.67 11.58
C VAL A 66 -12.35 -7.38 11.78
N THR A 67 -12.74 -8.21 10.82
CA THR A 67 -14.01 -8.97 10.88
C THR A 67 -13.90 -10.26 11.68
N ASP A 68 -12.70 -10.68 12.07
CA ASP A 68 -12.44 -11.95 12.74
C ASP A 68 -12.34 -11.77 14.27
N LYS A 69 -13.24 -12.42 15.02
CA LYS A 69 -13.20 -12.45 16.49
C LYS A 69 -11.94 -13.11 17.05
N ARG A 70 -11.14 -13.83 16.24
CA ARG A 70 -9.82 -14.33 16.63
C ARG A 70 -8.75 -13.22 16.71
N TYR A 71 -8.95 -12.12 16.00
CA TYR A 71 -8.15 -10.89 16.17
C TYR A 71 -8.60 -10.04 17.37
N ASN A 72 -9.79 -10.30 17.95
CA ASN A 72 -10.09 -9.86 19.33
C ASN A 72 -9.25 -10.62 20.37
N GLY A 73 -8.54 -11.67 19.96
CA GLY A 73 -7.62 -12.45 20.78
C GLY A 73 -6.19 -11.95 20.61
N GLY A 74 -5.87 -10.84 21.26
CA GLY A 74 -4.49 -10.39 21.36
C GLY A 74 -4.37 -8.91 21.62
N HIS A 75 -4.74 -8.47 22.82
CA HIS A 75 -3.92 -7.42 23.42
C HIS A 75 -2.49 -7.97 23.44
N ALA A 76 -1.69 -7.64 22.42
CA ALA A 76 -0.25 -7.72 22.55
C ALA A 76 0.03 -7.00 23.87
N THR A 77 0.56 -7.72 24.87
CA THR A 77 0.86 -7.16 26.19
C THR A 77 1.46 -5.79 25.96
N SER A 78 0.93 -4.73 26.58
CA SER A 78 1.23 -3.32 26.24
C SER A 78 2.71 -3.05 25.86
N ASN A 79 3.64 -3.75 26.51
CA ASN A 79 5.08 -3.75 26.19
C ASN A 79 5.47 -4.21 24.77
N THR A 80 4.86 -5.25 24.20
CA THR A 80 5.15 -5.76 22.84
C THR A 80 4.72 -4.75 21.78
N TYR A 81 3.54 -4.15 21.95
CA TYR A 81 3.06 -3.07 21.09
C TYR A 81 3.95 -1.83 21.20
N LYS A 82 4.26 -1.38 22.43
CA LYS A 82 5.18 -0.26 22.68
C LYS A 82 6.54 -0.48 22.01
N HIS A 83 7.10 -1.70 22.09
CA HIS A 83 8.37 -2.04 21.45
C HIS A 83 8.27 -2.02 19.92
N ALA A 84 7.18 -2.52 19.33
CA ALA A 84 6.96 -2.49 17.89
C ALA A 84 6.86 -1.04 17.36
N VAL A 85 6.08 -0.19 18.03
CA VAL A 85 5.96 1.24 17.70
C VAL A 85 7.29 1.97 17.84
N TRP A 86 8.03 1.73 18.94
CA TRP A 86 9.36 2.29 19.12
C TRP A 86 10.32 1.87 18.00
N LEU A 87 10.29 0.59 17.61
CA LEU A 87 11.16 0.06 16.57
C LEU A 87 10.81 0.67 15.20
N GLU A 88 9.53 0.85 14.91
CA GLU A 88 9.04 1.54 13.71
C GLU A 88 9.50 2.99 13.67
N ASN A 89 9.28 3.75 14.75
CA ASN A 89 9.74 5.14 14.86
C ASN A 89 11.26 5.27 14.67
N ARG A 90 12.04 4.38 15.28
CA ARG A 90 13.49 4.34 15.12
C ARG A 90 13.90 4.01 13.67
N ARG A 91 13.15 3.16 12.97
CA ARG A 91 13.37 2.89 11.53
C ARG A 91 13.02 4.12 10.71
N THR A 92 11.89 4.76 10.97
CA THR A 92 11.44 5.99 10.29
C THR A 92 12.47 7.11 10.40
N GLN A 93 13.00 7.40 11.58
CA GLN A 93 14.04 8.41 11.76
C GLN A 93 15.31 8.12 10.95
N LYS A 94 15.76 6.86 10.93
CA LYS A 94 16.91 6.43 10.12
C LYS A 94 16.63 6.59 8.63
N TRP A 95 15.42 6.34 8.19
CA TRP A 95 14.99 6.51 6.80
C TRP A 95 14.93 7.97 6.40
N VAL A 96 14.30 8.84 7.20
CA VAL A 96 14.24 10.29 6.96
C VAL A 96 15.63 10.88 6.83
N LYS A 97 16.57 10.51 7.73
CA LYS A 97 17.97 10.95 7.65
C LYS A 97 18.67 10.49 6.36
N MET A 98 18.29 9.32 5.83
CA MET A 98 18.92 8.74 4.66
C MET A 98 18.38 9.32 3.35
N ILE A 99 17.07 9.52 3.23
CA ILE A 99 16.43 10.01 2.00
C ILE A 99 16.39 11.54 1.90
N GLY A 100 16.77 12.25 2.96
CA GLY A 100 16.76 13.72 3.04
C GLY A 100 15.35 14.32 2.94
N LYS A 101 15.27 15.59 2.58
CA LYS A 101 14.00 16.35 2.49
C LYS A 101 13.57 16.62 1.06
N GLN A 102 14.53 16.83 0.15
CA GLN A 102 14.27 17.21 -1.23
C GLN A 102 14.53 16.02 -2.18
N LEU A 103 14.27 16.21 -3.48
CA LEU A 103 14.46 15.16 -4.48
C LEU A 103 15.96 14.96 -4.79
N GLU A 104 16.73 16.03 -4.75
CA GLU A 104 18.18 16.05 -4.93
C GLU A 104 18.88 15.22 -3.84
N ASP A 105 18.40 15.29 -2.60
CA ASP A 105 18.90 14.46 -1.50
C ASP A 105 18.70 12.97 -1.77
N TRP A 106 17.57 12.62 -2.39
CA TRP A 106 17.26 11.24 -2.77
C TRP A 106 18.22 10.72 -3.84
N GLU A 107 18.52 11.53 -4.86
CA GLU A 107 19.49 11.17 -5.91
C GLU A 107 20.88 10.92 -5.32
N VAL A 108 21.32 11.80 -4.41
CA VAL A 108 22.58 11.64 -3.66
C VAL A 108 22.56 10.35 -2.83
N CYS A 109 21.46 10.03 -2.14
CA CYS A 109 21.30 8.80 -1.38
C CYS A 109 21.39 7.55 -2.28
N GLN A 110 20.72 7.56 -3.44
CA GLN A 110 20.76 6.44 -4.39
C GLN A 110 22.19 6.15 -4.85
N LEU A 111 23.00 7.19 -5.09
CA LEU A 111 24.39 7.06 -5.52
C LEU A 111 25.31 6.64 -4.37
N ARG A 112 25.28 7.35 -3.23
CA ARG A 112 26.23 7.16 -2.12
C ARG A 112 25.90 5.99 -1.20
N ASN A 113 24.62 5.62 -1.10
CA ASN A 113 24.14 4.65 -0.11
C ASN A 113 23.41 3.46 -0.74
N ALA A 114 23.61 3.18 -2.04
CA ALA A 114 22.92 2.12 -2.80
C ALA A 114 22.78 0.77 -2.06
N ALA A 115 23.88 0.25 -1.48
CA ALA A 115 23.86 -1.03 -0.76
C ALA A 115 23.02 -0.97 0.53
N THR A 116 23.10 0.14 1.26
CA THR A 116 22.33 0.36 2.49
C THR A 116 20.85 0.56 2.17
N LEU A 117 20.55 1.35 1.13
CA LEU A 117 19.19 1.58 0.63
C LEU A 117 18.55 0.24 0.26
N LYS A 118 19.20 -0.56 -0.59
CA LYS A 118 18.74 -1.90 -0.96
C LYS A 118 18.46 -2.79 0.26
N LYS A 119 19.38 -2.82 1.22
CA LYS A 119 19.22 -3.61 2.46
C LYS A 119 18.02 -3.15 3.28
N ARG A 120 17.75 -1.84 3.35
CA ARG A 120 16.62 -1.30 4.10
C ARG A 120 15.30 -1.52 3.38
N ILE A 121 15.25 -1.34 2.06
CA ILE A 121 14.07 -1.65 1.24
C ILE A 121 13.66 -3.11 1.44
N ARG A 122 14.62 -4.04 1.34
CA ARG A 122 14.35 -5.47 1.58
C ARG A 122 13.91 -5.78 3.01
N LYS A 123 14.21 -4.93 3.99
CA LYS A 123 13.75 -5.08 5.38
C LYS A 123 12.37 -4.48 5.65
N GLY A 124 11.92 -3.51 4.86
CA GLY A 124 10.70 -2.74 5.16
C GLY A 124 10.92 -1.25 5.01
N ILE A 125 10.16 -0.64 4.10
CA ILE A 125 9.94 0.80 4.15
C ILE A 125 8.88 1.06 5.23
N PRO A 126 9.11 1.97 6.19
CA PRO A 126 8.11 2.36 7.18
C PRO A 126 6.83 2.86 6.51
N GLU A 127 5.67 2.54 7.10
CA GLU A 127 4.35 2.85 6.55
C GLU A 127 4.24 4.32 6.11
N ALA A 128 4.58 5.24 7.01
CA ALA A 128 4.51 6.68 6.81
C ALA A 128 5.42 7.22 5.69
N LEU A 129 6.39 6.43 5.22
CA LEU A 129 7.35 6.85 4.19
C LEU A 129 7.11 6.16 2.84
N ARG A 130 6.20 5.18 2.73
CA ARG A 130 5.97 4.47 1.48
C ARG A 130 5.55 5.39 0.36
N GLY A 131 4.61 6.29 0.59
CA GLY A 131 4.15 7.24 -0.43
C GLY A 131 5.31 7.97 -1.09
N ARG A 132 6.15 8.62 -0.28
CA ARG A 132 7.33 9.35 -0.75
C ARG A 132 8.39 8.45 -1.40
N VAL A 133 8.77 7.35 -0.74
CA VAL A 133 9.87 6.49 -1.23
C VAL A 133 9.45 5.74 -2.49
N TRP A 134 8.22 5.28 -2.59
CA TRP A 134 7.68 4.66 -3.80
C TRP A 134 7.67 5.65 -4.96
N SER A 135 7.23 6.89 -4.72
CA SER A 135 7.23 7.91 -5.76
C SER A 135 8.63 8.22 -6.29
N HIS A 136 9.63 8.27 -5.40
CA HIS A 136 11.03 8.46 -5.76
C HIS A 136 11.64 7.24 -6.48
N LEU A 137 11.34 6.01 -6.03
CA LEU A 137 11.83 4.78 -6.69
C LEU A 137 11.29 4.63 -8.12
N ALA A 138 10.02 5.01 -8.33
CA ALA A 138 9.38 4.96 -9.63
C ALA A 138 9.70 6.15 -10.54
N GLY A 139 10.23 7.26 -9.99
CA GLY A 139 10.42 8.51 -10.73
C GLY A 139 9.15 9.34 -10.92
N SER A 140 8.03 8.92 -10.34
CA SER A 140 6.73 9.61 -10.47
C SER A 140 6.72 11.02 -9.88
N SER A 141 7.56 11.32 -8.87
CA SER A 141 7.72 12.69 -8.34
C SER A 141 8.17 13.65 -9.43
N GLN A 142 9.15 13.24 -10.25
CA GLN A 142 9.63 14.06 -11.35
C GLN A 142 8.59 14.18 -12.47
N MET A 143 7.84 13.11 -12.76
CA MET A 143 6.76 13.14 -13.74
C MET A 143 5.67 14.14 -13.35
N LEU A 144 5.27 14.17 -12.08
CA LEU A 144 4.31 15.15 -11.57
C LEU A 144 4.83 16.59 -11.74
N LEU A 145 6.08 16.85 -11.38
CA LEU A 145 6.69 18.18 -11.50
C LEU A 145 6.79 18.64 -12.97
N ASN A 146 7.07 17.72 -13.88
CA ASN A 146 7.21 18.01 -15.30
C ASN A 146 5.87 18.21 -16.02
N ASN A 147 4.75 17.84 -15.41
CA ASN A 147 3.42 17.87 -16.02
C ASN A 147 2.39 18.55 -15.10
N PRO A 148 2.61 19.83 -14.74
CA PRO A 148 1.65 20.58 -13.93
C PRO A 148 0.31 20.71 -14.67
N GLY A 149 -0.80 20.54 -13.95
CA GLY A 149 -2.15 20.67 -14.53
C GLY A 149 -2.66 19.44 -15.31
N ALA A 150 -1.79 18.64 -15.91
CA ALA A 150 -2.20 17.55 -16.82
C ALA A 150 -3.23 16.56 -16.23
N TYR A 151 -3.07 16.17 -14.96
CA TYR A 151 -4.08 15.31 -14.29
C TYR A 151 -5.45 15.98 -14.19
N HIS A 152 -5.48 17.28 -13.85
CA HIS A 152 -6.74 18.03 -13.73
C HIS A 152 -7.41 18.19 -15.09
N GLU A 153 -6.64 18.41 -16.15
CA GLU A 153 -7.14 18.48 -17.53
C GLU A 153 -7.82 17.17 -17.95
N LEU A 154 -7.19 16.02 -17.64
CA LEU A 154 -7.79 14.71 -17.91
C LEU A 154 -9.15 14.55 -17.20
N LEU A 155 -9.27 15.00 -15.94
CA LEU A 155 -10.51 14.93 -15.18
C LEU A 155 -11.63 15.85 -15.72
N GLN A 156 -11.31 16.88 -16.51
CA GLN A 156 -12.33 17.70 -17.18
C GLN A 156 -12.94 17.01 -18.42
N THR A 157 -12.41 15.85 -18.83
CA THR A 157 -12.91 15.13 -19.99
C THR A 157 -14.24 14.45 -19.68
N THR A 158 -15.31 14.85 -20.35
CA THR A 158 -16.67 14.32 -20.12
C THR A 158 -16.83 12.89 -20.62
N GLN A 159 -16.24 12.56 -21.78
CA GLN A 159 -16.42 11.25 -22.42
C GLN A 159 -15.25 10.32 -22.07
N VAL A 160 -15.51 9.34 -21.19
CA VAL A 160 -14.50 8.36 -20.78
C VAL A 160 -14.92 6.95 -21.24
N PRO A 161 -14.27 6.37 -22.27
CA PRO A 161 -14.71 5.11 -22.89
C PRO A 161 -14.84 3.92 -21.93
N CYS A 162 -14.06 3.88 -20.86
CA CYS A 162 -14.02 2.76 -19.91
C CYS A 162 -14.80 3.01 -18.61
N GLU A 163 -15.55 4.11 -18.48
CA GLU A 163 -16.15 4.54 -17.20
C GLU A 163 -17.06 3.49 -16.55
N GLU A 164 -17.96 2.87 -17.32
CA GLU A 164 -18.86 1.84 -16.79
C GLU A 164 -18.10 0.60 -16.29
N THR A 165 -17.04 0.21 -17.00
CA THR A 165 -16.21 -0.94 -16.61
C THR A 165 -15.44 -0.62 -15.34
N ILE A 166 -14.90 0.60 -15.22
CA ILE A 166 -14.27 1.08 -13.99
C ILE A 166 -15.29 1.05 -12.84
N ALA A 167 -16.48 1.61 -13.04
CA ALA A 167 -17.53 1.71 -12.02
C ALA A 167 -17.91 0.35 -11.40
N ARG A 168 -18.00 -0.71 -12.22
CA ARG A 168 -18.27 -2.07 -11.74
C ARG A 168 -17.15 -2.63 -10.86
N ASP A 169 -15.91 -2.20 -11.09
CA ASP A 169 -14.73 -2.72 -10.39
C ASP A 169 -14.42 -2.01 -9.08
N ILE A 170 -14.83 -0.75 -8.94
CA ILE A 170 -14.64 0.04 -7.71
C ILE A 170 -15.18 -0.71 -6.50
N GLY A 171 -16.43 -1.19 -6.56
CA GLY A 171 -17.11 -1.83 -5.42
C GLY A 171 -16.49 -3.16 -4.98
N ARG A 172 -15.68 -3.81 -5.83
CA ARG A 172 -14.97 -5.07 -5.50
C ARG A 172 -13.50 -4.86 -5.15
N THR A 173 -12.99 -3.63 -5.19
CA THR A 173 -11.59 -3.30 -4.90
C THR A 173 -11.43 -2.92 -3.43
N PHE A 174 -10.72 -3.75 -2.66
CA PHE A 174 -10.56 -3.61 -1.21
C PHE A 174 -11.86 -3.28 -0.45
N PRO A 175 -12.94 -4.08 -0.61
CA PRO A 175 -14.27 -3.76 -0.06
C PRO A 175 -14.30 -3.76 1.48
N LYS A 176 -13.29 -4.34 2.14
CA LYS A 176 -13.15 -4.35 3.60
C LYS A 176 -12.26 -3.21 4.12
N HIS A 177 -11.67 -2.40 3.26
CA HIS A 177 -10.81 -1.30 3.66
C HIS A 177 -11.63 -0.03 3.94
N SER A 178 -11.38 0.65 5.05
CA SER A 178 -12.07 1.88 5.49
C SER A 178 -12.19 2.96 4.41
N LEU A 179 -11.12 3.24 3.67
CA LEU A 179 -11.12 4.17 2.51
C LEU A 179 -12.09 3.79 1.37
N PHE A 180 -12.36 2.49 1.14
CA PHE A 180 -13.05 2.01 -0.06
C PHE A 180 -14.36 1.26 0.21
N ARG A 181 -14.67 0.96 1.48
CA ARG A 181 -15.83 0.15 1.86
C ARG A 181 -17.15 0.82 1.48
N ASP A 182 -17.29 2.09 1.82
CA ASP A 182 -18.57 2.79 1.69
C ASP A 182 -18.73 3.30 0.25
N ARG A 183 -19.92 3.08 -0.33
CA ARG A 183 -20.25 3.56 -1.68
C ARG A 183 -20.09 5.07 -1.75
N SER A 184 -19.43 5.55 -2.80
CA SER A 184 -19.18 6.99 -3.00
C SER A 184 -18.36 7.64 -1.87
N SER A 185 -17.59 6.84 -1.13
CA SER A 185 -16.56 7.35 -0.21
C SER A 185 -15.48 8.12 -0.97
N LEU A 186 -14.74 8.99 -0.27
CA LEU A 186 -13.62 9.74 -0.84
C LEU A 186 -12.60 8.81 -1.53
N GLY A 187 -12.33 7.62 -0.96
CA GLY A 187 -11.41 6.67 -1.59
C GLY A 187 -11.98 6.03 -2.86
N GLN A 188 -13.27 5.68 -2.91
CA GLN A 188 -13.90 5.20 -4.14
C GLN A 188 -13.93 6.28 -5.24
N CYS A 189 -14.22 7.53 -4.89
CA CYS A 189 -14.19 8.66 -5.81
C CYS A 189 -12.77 8.89 -6.36
N ALA A 190 -11.76 8.91 -5.48
CA ALA A 190 -10.37 9.06 -5.89
C ALA A 190 -9.90 7.89 -6.79
N LEU A 191 -10.30 6.66 -6.46
CA LEU A 191 -10.00 5.49 -7.28
C LEU A 191 -10.64 5.57 -8.67
N MET A 192 -11.89 6.01 -8.74
CA MET A 192 -12.58 6.28 -10.01
C MET A 192 -11.81 7.32 -10.83
N ASN A 193 -11.46 8.46 -10.24
CA ASN A 193 -10.75 9.54 -10.92
C ASN A 193 -9.39 9.09 -11.48
N VAL A 194 -8.59 8.40 -10.67
CA VAL A 194 -7.26 7.89 -11.09
C VAL A 194 -7.39 6.94 -12.28
N LEU A 195 -8.34 6.00 -12.23
CA LEU A 195 -8.53 5.02 -13.31
C LEU A 195 -9.11 5.66 -14.58
N LYS A 196 -10.06 6.59 -14.46
CA LYS A 196 -10.58 7.36 -15.60
C LYS A 196 -9.47 8.16 -16.26
N ALA A 197 -8.71 8.93 -15.47
CA ALA A 197 -7.59 9.71 -15.98
C ALA A 197 -6.51 8.84 -16.64
N TYR A 198 -6.17 7.68 -16.05
CA TYR A 198 -5.21 6.77 -16.68
C TYR A 198 -5.73 6.23 -18.01
N SER A 199 -7.00 5.82 -18.08
CA SER A 199 -7.58 5.30 -19.32
C SER A 199 -7.58 6.31 -20.47
N LEU A 200 -7.63 7.61 -20.15
CA LEU A 200 -7.48 8.70 -21.10
C LEU A 200 -6.01 9.01 -21.43
N HIS A 201 -5.12 8.86 -20.46
CA HIS A 201 -3.68 9.11 -20.61
C HIS A 201 -3.01 8.10 -21.53
N ASP A 202 -3.38 6.83 -21.43
CA ASP A 202 -2.89 5.74 -22.30
C ASP A 202 -4.08 4.93 -22.86
N PRO A 203 -4.69 5.40 -23.97
CA PRO A 203 -5.86 4.73 -24.56
C PRO A 203 -5.57 3.33 -25.12
N GLU A 204 -4.30 3.00 -25.43
CA GLU A 204 -3.94 1.66 -25.91
C GLU A 204 -4.08 0.62 -24.81
N VAL A 205 -3.78 1.01 -23.56
CA VAL A 205 -4.07 0.20 -22.38
C VAL A 205 -5.54 0.39 -21.96
N GLY A 206 -6.01 1.63 -21.93
CA GLY A 206 -7.32 2.00 -21.39
C GLY A 206 -7.45 1.59 -19.92
N TYR A 207 -8.49 0.81 -19.63
CA TYR A 207 -8.67 0.17 -18.33
C TYR A 207 -8.80 -1.35 -18.49
N CYS A 208 -8.01 -2.09 -17.73
CA CYS A 208 -8.09 -3.53 -17.61
C CYS A 208 -8.38 -3.93 -16.14
N GLN A 209 -9.17 -4.98 -15.97
CA GLN A 209 -9.47 -5.54 -14.66
C GLN A 209 -8.17 -5.88 -13.92
N GLY A 210 -8.07 -5.45 -12.66
CA GLY A 210 -6.88 -5.63 -11.82
C GLY A 210 -6.11 -4.33 -11.57
N MET A 211 -6.20 -3.35 -12.49
CA MET A 211 -5.58 -2.03 -12.30
C MET A 211 -6.15 -1.27 -11.09
N GLY A 212 -7.42 -1.53 -10.76
CA GLY A 212 -8.05 -0.98 -9.55
C GLY A 212 -7.32 -1.34 -8.27
N PHE A 213 -6.84 -2.57 -8.12
CA PHE A 213 -6.12 -3.01 -6.91
C PHE A 213 -4.77 -2.32 -6.75
N LEU A 214 -4.05 -2.08 -7.85
CA LEU A 214 -2.81 -1.30 -7.82
C LEU A 214 -3.08 0.14 -7.37
N SER A 215 -4.07 0.77 -8.00
CA SER A 215 -4.42 2.17 -7.78
C SER A 215 -4.95 2.39 -6.36
N ALA A 216 -5.79 1.48 -5.86
CA ALA A 216 -6.29 1.52 -4.49
C ALA A 216 -5.16 1.38 -3.46
N MET A 217 -4.19 0.50 -3.70
CA MET A 217 -3.02 0.38 -2.82
C MET A 217 -2.20 1.67 -2.82
N PHE A 218 -2.00 2.34 -3.95
CA PHE A 218 -1.31 3.62 -3.98
C PHE A 218 -2.06 4.70 -3.20
N LEU A 219 -3.38 4.78 -3.36
CA LEU A 219 -4.25 5.72 -2.64
C LEU A 219 -4.22 5.52 -1.11
N CYS A 220 -3.87 4.34 -0.61
CA CYS A 220 -3.63 4.13 0.83
C CYS A 220 -2.41 4.91 1.36
N TYR A 221 -1.46 5.30 0.50
CA TYR A 221 -0.17 5.88 0.92
C TYR A 221 0.11 7.27 0.36
N MET A 222 -0.67 7.76 -0.60
CA MET A 222 -0.45 9.07 -1.21
C MET A 222 -1.74 9.70 -1.72
N PRO A 223 -1.78 11.05 -1.86
CA PRO A 223 -2.89 11.76 -2.47
C PRO A 223 -3.19 11.30 -3.90
N GLU A 224 -4.43 11.54 -4.33
CA GLU A 224 -4.99 11.09 -5.62
C GLU A 224 -4.09 11.38 -6.83
N GLN A 225 -3.66 12.63 -7.00
CA GLN A 225 -2.80 13.01 -8.13
C GLN A 225 -1.44 12.30 -8.11
N GLN A 226 -0.88 12.05 -6.93
CA GLN A 226 0.39 11.31 -6.81
C GLN A 226 0.21 9.84 -7.15
N ALA A 227 -0.92 9.23 -6.74
CA ALA A 227 -1.27 7.86 -7.07
C ALA A 227 -1.42 7.67 -8.59
N PHE A 228 -2.03 8.63 -9.28
CA PHE A 228 -2.08 8.66 -10.74
C PHE A 228 -0.68 8.62 -11.37
N TRP A 229 0.22 9.52 -10.96
CA TRP A 229 1.57 9.54 -11.54
C TRP A 229 2.41 8.32 -11.17
N LEU A 230 2.20 7.73 -9.99
CA LEU A 230 2.84 6.47 -9.65
C LEU A 230 2.32 5.32 -10.53
N LEU A 231 1.03 5.28 -10.82
CA LEU A 231 0.45 4.31 -11.76
C LEU A 231 1.06 4.49 -13.16
N VAL A 232 1.10 5.73 -13.68
CA VAL A 232 1.73 6.04 -14.98
C VAL A 232 3.19 5.58 -15.00
N ALA A 233 3.96 5.89 -13.96
CA ALA A 233 5.34 5.46 -13.85
C ALA A 233 5.48 3.93 -13.84
N CYS A 234 4.64 3.22 -13.08
CA CYS A 234 4.69 1.76 -13.00
C CYS A 234 4.31 1.08 -14.33
N LEU A 235 3.33 1.62 -15.06
CA LEU A 235 2.88 1.00 -16.30
C LEU A 235 3.85 1.26 -17.46
N ASN A 236 4.41 2.47 -17.56
CA ASN A 236 5.18 2.89 -18.73
C ASN A 236 6.71 2.84 -18.56
N HIS A 237 7.23 2.83 -17.34
CA HIS A 237 8.67 2.80 -17.14
C HIS A 237 9.27 1.41 -17.48
N LYS A 238 10.28 1.35 -18.36
CA LYS A 238 10.91 0.12 -18.88
C LYS A 238 11.29 -0.93 -17.82
N ARG A 239 11.71 -0.50 -16.62
CA ARG A 239 12.04 -1.41 -15.49
C ARG A 239 10.85 -2.28 -15.06
N TYR A 240 9.65 -1.72 -15.12
CA TYR A 240 8.41 -2.36 -14.68
C TYR A 240 7.60 -2.78 -15.90
N GLY A 241 7.30 -1.86 -16.81
CA GLY A 241 6.54 -2.11 -18.04
C GLY A 241 5.27 -2.90 -17.75
N LEU A 242 4.47 -2.46 -16.78
CA LEU A 242 3.22 -3.16 -16.41
C LEU A 242 2.11 -2.93 -17.45
N ALA A 243 2.21 -1.91 -18.31
CA ALA A 243 1.24 -1.65 -19.37
C ALA A 243 0.97 -2.91 -20.23
N ASP A 244 2.02 -3.67 -20.57
CA ASP A 244 1.93 -4.88 -21.39
C ASP A 244 1.23 -6.07 -20.69
N LEU A 245 0.97 -6.00 -19.38
CA LEU A 245 0.07 -6.96 -18.71
C LEU A 245 -1.40 -6.67 -19.03
N TYR A 246 -1.72 -5.43 -19.40
CA TYR A 246 -3.08 -4.92 -19.53
C TYR A 246 -3.47 -4.55 -20.96
N ARG A 247 -2.48 -4.31 -21.84
CA ARG A 247 -2.73 -4.10 -23.28
C ARG A 247 -3.50 -5.28 -23.87
N PRO A 248 -4.26 -5.06 -24.97
CA PRO A 248 -4.92 -6.14 -25.70
C PRO A 248 -3.97 -7.32 -25.98
N ARG A 249 -4.48 -8.55 -25.82
CA ARG A 249 -3.71 -9.81 -25.90
C ARG A 249 -2.69 -10.05 -24.79
N MET A 250 -2.56 -9.12 -23.82
CA MET A 250 -1.73 -9.24 -22.62
C MET A 250 -0.30 -9.73 -22.92
N PRO A 251 0.45 -9.08 -23.83
CA PRO A 251 1.72 -9.60 -24.37
C PRO A 251 2.75 -9.96 -23.31
N LYS A 252 2.71 -9.32 -22.13
CA LYS A 252 3.64 -9.62 -21.04
C LYS A 252 3.33 -10.91 -20.29
N VAL A 253 2.06 -11.32 -20.21
CA VAL A 253 1.65 -12.51 -19.45
C VAL A 253 2.39 -13.78 -19.92
N PRO A 254 2.39 -14.13 -21.22
CA PRO A 254 3.17 -15.28 -21.69
C PRO A 254 4.68 -15.09 -21.49
N GLU A 255 5.23 -13.89 -21.72
CA GLU A 255 6.65 -13.58 -21.49
C GLU A 255 7.08 -13.86 -20.05
N VAL A 256 6.35 -13.32 -19.07
CA VAL A 256 6.72 -13.51 -17.66
C VAL A 256 6.44 -14.92 -17.17
N THR A 257 5.46 -15.60 -17.78
CA THR A 257 5.17 -17.01 -17.48
C THR A 257 6.32 -17.90 -17.96
N PHE A 258 6.80 -17.71 -19.20
CA PHE A 258 7.92 -18.44 -19.77
C PHE A 258 9.19 -18.31 -18.92
N VAL A 259 9.54 -17.07 -18.52
CA VAL A 259 10.70 -16.83 -17.65
C VAL A 259 10.52 -17.52 -16.30
N PHE A 260 9.34 -17.46 -15.70
CA PHE A 260 9.07 -18.16 -14.45
C PHE A 260 9.26 -19.67 -14.60
N GLU A 261 8.71 -20.28 -15.66
CA GLU A 261 8.82 -21.72 -15.92
C GLU A 261 10.27 -22.16 -16.09
N GLY A 262 11.06 -21.43 -16.88
CA GLY A 262 12.49 -21.71 -17.04
C GLY A 262 13.24 -21.68 -15.72
N LEU A 263 12.99 -20.66 -14.89
CA LEU A 263 13.58 -20.57 -13.54
C LEU A 263 13.07 -21.68 -12.61
N PHE A 264 11.80 -22.04 -12.72
CA PHE A 264 11.15 -23.04 -11.88
C PHE A 264 11.70 -24.45 -12.15
N LYS A 265 11.80 -24.82 -13.43
CA LYS A 265 12.42 -26.07 -13.88
C LYS A 265 13.88 -26.17 -13.42
N GLN A 266 14.63 -25.08 -13.48
CA GLN A 266 16.04 -25.07 -13.06
C GLN A 266 16.22 -25.19 -11.55
N LEU A 267 15.36 -24.55 -10.75
CA LEU A 267 15.52 -24.49 -9.29
C LEU A 267 14.78 -25.59 -8.53
N MET A 268 13.68 -26.09 -9.09
CA MET A 268 12.78 -27.07 -8.46
C MET A 268 12.26 -28.09 -9.48
N PRO A 269 13.16 -28.83 -10.18
CA PRO A 269 12.79 -29.70 -11.30
C PRO A 269 11.76 -30.78 -10.92
N GLN A 270 11.90 -31.38 -9.72
CA GLN A 270 10.96 -32.41 -9.24
C GLN A 270 9.55 -31.86 -9.07
N LEU A 271 9.40 -30.65 -8.53
CA LEU A 271 8.09 -30.04 -8.34
C LEU A 271 7.50 -29.58 -9.67
N SER A 272 8.31 -28.99 -10.56
CA SER A 272 7.84 -28.62 -11.90
C SER A 272 7.31 -29.83 -12.66
N ALA A 273 8.07 -30.93 -12.69
CA ALA A 273 7.66 -32.16 -13.36
C ALA A 273 6.41 -32.77 -12.73
N HIS A 274 6.27 -32.74 -11.39
CA HIS A 274 5.05 -33.19 -10.72
C HIS A 274 3.82 -32.39 -11.14
N LEU A 275 3.91 -31.06 -11.13
CA LEU A 275 2.79 -30.20 -11.53
C LEU A 275 2.42 -30.39 -13.01
N GLU A 276 3.41 -30.58 -13.88
CA GLU A 276 3.20 -30.89 -15.30
C GLU A 276 2.51 -32.26 -15.48
N ASN A 277 2.95 -33.29 -14.74
CA ASN A 277 2.34 -34.63 -14.76
C ASN A 277 0.89 -34.64 -14.24
N GLU A 278 0.58 -33.77 -13.27
CA GLU A 278 -0.78 -33.54 -12.77
C GLU A 278 -1.61 -32.64 -13.72
N GLY A 279 -1.05 -32.20 -14.86
CA GLY A 279 -1.75 -31.42 -15.88
C GLY A 279 -1.94 -29.94 -15.54
N LEU A 280 -1.17 -29.38 -14.60
CA LEU A 280 -1.25 -27.96 -14.27
C LEU A 280 -0.46 -27.10 -15.23
N HIS A 281 -1.17 -26.24 -15.95
CA HIS A 281 -0.54 -25.15 -16.69
C HIS A 281 -0.26 -23.96 -15.76
N PRO A 282 0.93 -23.32 -15.80
CA PRO A 282 1.28 -22.24 -14.87
C PRO A 282 0.31 -21.04 -14.85
N THR A 283 -0.33 -20.74 -15.97
CA THR A 283 -1.36 -19.68 -16.05
C THR A 283 -2.55 -19.92 -15.13
N MET A 284 -2.81 -21.16 -14.70
CA MET A 284 -3.90 -21.51 -13.79
C MET A 284 -3.72 -20.91 -12.38
N TYR A 285 -2.49 -20.64 -11.95
CA TYR A 285 -2.19 -20.07 -10.63
C TYR A 285 -1.38 -18.77 -10.69
N LEU A 286 -0.53 -18.57 -11.71
CA LEU A 286 0.32 -17.38 -11.81
C LEU A 286 -0.38 -16.14 -12.34
N THR A 287 -1.39 -16.30 -13.21
CA THR A 287 -1.97 -15.15 -13.94
C THR A 287 -2.42 -14.07 -12.97
N GLN A 288 -3.14 -14.43 -11.91
CA GLN A 288 -3.61 -13.46 -10.92
C GLN A 288 -2.45 -12.86 -10.10
N TRP A 289 -1.43 -13.66 -9.77
CA TRP A 289 -0.27 -13.20 -9.01
C TRP A 289 0.51 -12.14 -9.80
N PHE A 290 0.72 -12.36 -11.09
CA PHE A 290 1.51 -11.47 -11.94
C PHE A 290 0.71 -10.28 -12.47
N LEU A 291 -0.55 -10.47 -12.87
CA LEU A 291 -1.40 -9.39 -13.37
C LEU A 291 -1.64 -8.31 -12.31
N THR A 292 -1.67 -8.68 -11.03
CA THR A 292 -1.93 -7.74 -9.93
C THR A 292 -0.72 -7.56 -9.02
N LEU A 293 0.43 -8.13 -9.35
CA LEU A 293 1.61 -8.18 -8.48
C LEU A 293 1.23 -8.50 -7.02
N PHE A 294 0.46 -9.59 -6.86
CA PHE A 294 -0.09 -10.12 -5.61
C PHE A 294 -1.14 -9.26 -4.89
N THR A 295 -1.46 -8.05 -5.36
CA THR A 295 -2.37 -7.10 -4.66
C THR A 295 -3.81 -7.57 -4.52
N TYR A 296 -4.26 -8.55 -5.31
CA TYR A 296 -5.65 -8.97 -5.32
C TYR A 296 -6.08 -9.76 -4.08
N ASN A 297 -5.36 -10.85 -3.75
CA ASN A 297 -5.77 -11.81 -2.72
C ASN A 297 -4.78 -11.97 -1.55
N PHE A 298 -3.54 -11.48 -1.68
CA PHE A 298 -2.55 -11.65 -0.62
C PHE A 298 -2.74 -10.62 0.51
N PRO A 299 -2.30 -10.95 1.74
CA PRO A 299 -2.34 -10.01 2.86
C PRO A 299 -1.65 -8.69 2.52
N PHE A 300 -2.24 -7.57 2.93
CA PHE A 300 -1.75 -6.25 2.52
C PHE A 300 -0.31 -5.96 3.01
N GLU A 301 0.05 -6.48 4.20
CA GLU A 301 1.43 -6.49 4.68
C GLU A 301 2.38 -7.15 3.66
N PHE A 302 2.07 -8.37 3.23
CA PHE A 302 2.86 -9.09 2.25
C PHE A 302 3.02 -8.29 0.96
N VAL A 303 1.89 -7.78 0.44
CA VAL A 303 1.83 -7.03 -0.82
C VAL A 303 2.73 -5.79 -0.75
N THR A 304 2.59 -4.95 0.29
CA THR A 304 3.38 -3.73 0.40
C THR A 304 4.87 -4.01 0.52
N ARG A 305 5.24 -5.11 1.18
CA ARG A 305 6.65 -5.54 1.31
C ARG A 305 7.22 -6.09 0.00
N VAL A 306 6.42 -6.76 -0.82
CA VAL A 306 6.78 -7.14 -2.19
C VAL A 306 6.97 -5.89 -3.05
N TRP A 307 6.06 -4.92 -2.96
CA TRP A 307 6.11 -3.67 -3.71
C TRP A 307 7.30 -2.78 -3.36
N ASP A 308 7.68 -2.69 -2.08
CA ASP A 308 8.91 -2.03 -1.64
C ASP A 308 10.12 -2.51 -2.46
N ALA A 309 10.28 -3.83 -2.55
CA ALA A 309 11.40 -4.45 -3.26
C ALA A 309 11.25 -4.40 -4.78
N PHE A 310 10.03 -4.56 -5.30
CA PHE A 310 9.73 -4.50 -6.74
C PHE A 310 10.06 -3.13 -7.33
N LEU A 311 9.67 -2.03 -6.70
CA LEU A 311 9.97 -0.68 -7.18
C LEU A 311 11.49 -0.40 -7.22
N HIS A 312 12.28 -1.09 -6.41
CA HIS A 312 13.73 -0.96 -6.44
C HIS A 312 14.43 -1.93 -7.41
N GLU A 313 14.02 -3.20 -7.46
CA GLU A 313 14.76 -4.26 -8.15
C GLU A 313 14.06 -4.84 -9.40
N GLY A 314 12.80 -4.45 -9.66
CA GLY A 314 11.99 -4.86 -10.80
C GLY A 314 11.48 -6.29 -10.73
N TRP A 315 11.11 -6.84 -11.90
CA TRP A 315 10.51 -8.17 -12.08
C TRP A 315 11.24 -9.34 -11.42
N LYS A 316 12.56 -9.21 -11.23
CA LYS A 316 13.35 -10.19 -10.50
C LYS A 316 12.77 -10.52 -9.12
N VAL A 317 12.17 -9.54 -8.45
CA VAL A 317 11.52 -9.74 -7.14
C VAL A 317 10.26 -10.59 -7.29
N ILE A 318 9.45 -10.33 -8.32
CA ILE A 318 8.20 -11.06 -8.57
C ILE A 318 8.47 -12.54 -8.81
N TYR A 319 9.47 -12.86 -9.64
CA TYR A 319 9.90 -14.25 -9.84
C TYR A 319 10.38 -14.91 -8.54
N ARG A 320 11.22 -14.21 -7.77
CA ARG A 320 11.73 -14.74 -6.49
C ARG A 320 10.62 -15.02 -5.49
N VAL A 321 9.63 -14.13 -5.41
CA VAL A 321 8.49 -14.27 -4.50
C VAL A 321 7.62 -15.45 -4.92
N ALA A 322 7.27 -15.54 -6.21
CA ALA A 322 6.49 -16.67 -6.72
C ALA A 322 7.22 -18.01 -6.49
N LEU A 323 8.51 -18.08 -6.82
CA LEU A 323 9.31 -19.29 -6.60
C LEU A 323 9.46 -19.62 -5.10
N ALA A 324 9.53 -18.62 -4.21
CA ALA A 324 9.56 -18.84 -2.77
C ALA A 324 8.26 -19.43 -2.24
N LEU A 325 7.11 -18.95 -2.73
CA LEU A 325 5.81 -19.54 -2.44
C LEU A 325 5.75 -21.01 -2.87
N MET A 326 6.27 -21.33 -4.06
CA MET A 326 6.37 -22.72 -4.53
C MET A 326 7.32 -23.55 -3.64
N LYS A 327 8.45 -22.98 -3.24
CA LYS A 327 9.46 -23.66 -2.43
C LYS A 327 8.95 -24.02 -1.04
N ILE A 328 8.26 -23.09 -0.39
CA ILE A 328 7.65 -23.29 0.93
C ILE A 328 6.52 -24.32 0.84
N SER A 329 5.73 -24.26 -0.23
CA SER A 329 4.62 -25.17 -0.48
C SER A 329 5.05 -26.54 -1.02
N GLN A 330 6.34 -26.74 -1.32
CA GLN A 330 6.84 -27.89 -2.09
C GLN A 330 6.41 -29.23 -1.49
N LYS A 331 6.51 -29.39 -0.17
CA LYS A 331 6.15 -30.65 0.50
C LYS A 331 4.68 -31.01 0.26
N THR A 332 3.77 -30.05 0.43
CA THR A 332 2.33 -30.25 0.25
C THR A 332 1.99 -30.49 -1.21
N LEU A 333 2.60 -29.73 -2.13
CA LEU A 333 2.31 -29.85 -3.56
C LEU A 333 2.75 -31.20 -4.13
N LEU A 334 3.94 -31.70 -3.76
CA LEU A 334 4.46 -33.00 -4.22
C LEU A 334 3.62 -34.20 -3.76
N SER A 335 2.91 -34.08 -2.63
CA SER A 335 2.04 -35.15 -2.12
C SER A 335 0.59 -35.03 -2.58
N SER A 336 0.27 -34.04 -3.41
CA SER A 336 -1.10 -33.69 -3.78
C SER A 336 -1.36 -33.95 -5.26
N LYS A 337 -2.63 -34.18 -5.59
CA LYS A 337 -3.13 -34.28 -6.97
C LYS A 337 -3.74 -32.96 -7.44
N PHE A 338 -4.01 -32.85 -8.74
CA PHE A 338 -4.58 -31.66 -9.40
C PHE A 338 -5.60 -30.88 -8.55
N GLU A 339 -6.69 -31.52 -8.11
CA GLU A 339 -7.78 -30.85 -7.37
C GLU A 339 -7.30 -30.21 -6.07
N ILE A 340 -6.54 -30.94 -5.27
CA ILE A 340 -5.99 -30.48 -3.99
C ILE A 340 -4.94 -29.40 -4.20
N ILE A 341 -4.16 -29.47 -5.28
CA ILE A 341 -3.19 -28.43 -5.64
C ILE A 341 -3.93 -27.12 -5.97
N MET A 342 -5.00 -27.18 -6.77
CA MET A 342 -5.78 -25.99 -7.14
C MET A 342 -6.51 -25.37 -5.95
N GLU A 343 -7.04 -26.19 -5.03
CA GLU A 343 -7.58 -25.73 -3.75
C GLU A 343 -6.50 -25.07 -2.90
N TYR A 344 -5.32 -25.70 -2.81
CA TYR A 344 -4.19 -25.17 -2.06
C TYR A 344 -3.74 -23.80 -2.58
N PHE A 345 -3.62 -23.60 -3.90
CA PHE A 345 -3.26 -22.30 -4.47
C PHE A 345 -4.31 -21.21 -4.21
N ARG A 346 -5.59 -21.58 -4.17
CA ARG A 346 -6.67 -20.64 -3.84
C ARG A 346 -6.60 -20.15 -2.40
N ASP A 347 -6.23 -21.05 -1.48
CA ASP A 347 -6.11 -20.75 -0.05
C ASP A 347 -4.71 -20.28 0.38
N LEU A 348 -3.70 -20.45 -0.48
CA LEU A 348 -2.32 -20.05 -0.23
C LEU A 348 -2.19 -18.61 0.31
N PRO A 349 -2.91 -17.60 -0.21
CA PRO A 349 -2.82 -16.24 0.33
C PRO A 349 -3.09 -16.15 1.84
N ASN A 350 -3.98 -17.00 2.39
CA ASN A 350 -4.31 -17.04 3.82
C ASN A 350 -3.23 -17.73 4.68
N LYS A 351 -2.27 -18.42 4.05
CA LYS A 351 -1.21 -19.20 4.70
C LYS A 351 0.16 -18.52 4.69
N VAL A 352 0.27 -17.39 4.00
CA VAL A 352 1.57 -16.72 3.80
C VAL A 352 2.06 -16.05 5.08
N ASP A 353 3.25 -16.46 5.53
CA ASP A 353 4.09 -15.66 6.41
C ASP A 353 5.00 -14.74 5.57
N THR A 354 4.85 -13.43 5.77
CA THR A 354 5.55 -12.42 4.96
C THR A 354 7.07 -12.51 5.10
N ASP A 355 7.56 -12.66 6.33
CA ASP A 355 8.99 -12.64 6.61
C ASP A 355 9.66 -13.94 6.14
N GLU A 356 8.98 -15.09 6.27
CA GLU A 356 9.44 -16.37 5.75
C GLU A 356 9.58 -16.31 4.22
N VAL A 357 8.50 -15.92 3.51
CA VAL A 357 8.51 -15.87 2.04
C VAL A 357 9.58 -14.92 1.53
N LEU A 358 9.70 -13.72 2.09
CA LEU A 358 10.71 -12.75 1.66
C LEU A 358 12.14 -13.19 2.01
N THR A 359 12.34 -13.86 3.14
CA THR A 359 13.63 -14.45 3.50
C THR A 359 14.06 -15.50 2.49
N VAL A 360 13.16 -16.42 2.13
CA VAL A 360 13.42 -17.44 1.10
C VAL A 360 13.65 -16.78 -0.26
N ALA A 361 12.76 -15.86 -0.68
CA ALA A 361 12.83 -15.16 -1.96
C ALA A 361 14.15 -14.41 -2.15
N PHE A 362 14.63 -13.66 -1.14
CA PHE A 362 15.86 -12.89 -1.29
C PHE A 362 17.14 -13.73 -1.29
N ARG A 363 17.08 -14.96 -0.75
CA ARG A 363 18.17 -15.95 -0.78
C ARG A 363 18.24 -16.73 -2.11
N MET A 364 17.19 -16.71 -2.94
CA MET A 364 17.20 -17.44 -4.19
C MET A 364 18.29 -16.95 -5.16
N PRO A 365 19.12 -17.87 -5.71
CA PRO A 365 20.31 -17.54 -6.49
C PRO A 365 20.02 -17.11 -7.95
N ILE A 366 18.92 -16.41 -8.20
CA ILE A 366 18.53 -15.94 -9.53
C ILE A 366 19.41 -14.76 -9.95
N LYS A 367 20.03 -14.83 -11.14
CA LYS A 367 20.86 -13.76 -11.71
C LYS A 367 20.06 -12.94 -12.74
N ARG A 368 20.44 -11.67 -12.95
CA ARG A 368 19.79 -10.84 -14.00
C ARG A 368 20.07 -11.39 -15.41
N ALA A 369 21.28 -11.86 -15.65
CA ALA A 369 21.66 -12.49 -16.92
C ALA A 369 20.83 -13.73 -17.25
N GLN A 370 20.48 -14.53 -16.25
CA GLN A 370 19.62 -15.71 -16.42
C GLN A 370 18.21 -15.33 -16.87
N ILE A 371 17.63 -14.26 -16.28
CA ILE A 371 16.34 -13.72 -16.71
C ILE A 371 16.44 -13.16 -18.13
N ALA A 372 17.49 -12.40 -18.44
CA ALA A 372 17.70 -11.83 -19.77
C ALA A 372 17.80 -12.92 -20.85
N HIS A 373 18.54 -14.00 -20.57
CA HIS A 373 18.65 -15.13 -21.48
C HIS A 373 17.31 -15.81 -21.76
N LEU A 374 16.49 -16.05 -20.73
CA LEU A 374 15.14 -16.62 -20.89
C LEU A 374 14.21 -15.68 -21.67
N LEU A 375 14.35 -14.37 -21.52
CA LEU A 375 13.60 -13.38 -22.32
C LEU A 375 14.02 -13.40 -23.79
N GLU A 376 15.33 -13.46 -24.07
CA GLU A 376 15.86 -13.58 -25.43
C GLU A 376 15.39 -14.88 -26.12
N GLU A 377 15.37 -15.99 -25.38
CA GLU A 377 14.84 -17.28 -25.85
C GLU A 377 13.34 -17.16 -26.19
N TYR A 378 12.54 -16.57 -25.30
CA TYR A 378 11.12 -16.33 -25.53
C TYR A 378 10.88 -15.49 -26.80
N HIS A 379 11.58 -14.37 -26.95
CA HIS A 379 11.41 -13.49 -28.13
C HIS A 379 11.88 -14.18 -29.42
N SER A 380 12.93 -14.98 -29.37
CA SER A 380 13.43 -15.72 -30.53
C SER A 380 12.44 -16.79 -30.99
N SER A 381 11.85 -17.53 -30.04
CA SER A 381 10.84 -18.55 -30.34
C SER A 381 9.53 -17.96 -30.89
N SER A 382 9.13 -16.80 -30.36
CA SER A 382 7.92 -16.10 -30.77
C SER A 382 8.06 -15.41 -32.13
N ALA A 383 9.28 -15.02 -32.52
CA ALA A 383 9.55 -14.44 -33.85
C ALA A 383 9.62 -15.51 -34.97
N ALA A 384 9.82 -16.78 -34.61
CA ALA A 384 9.89 -17.90 -35.54
C ALA A 384 8.55 -18.60 -35.79
N SER A 385 7.52 -18.24 -35.01
CA SER A 385 6.14 -18.75 -35.09
C SER A 385 5.23 -17.73 -35.76
#